data_AF-A0A7L1X8H7-F1
#
_entry.id   AF-A0A7L1X8H7-F1
#
_cell.length_a   1.000
_cell.length_b   1.000
_cell.length_c   1.000
_cell.angle_alpha   90.00
_cell.angle_beta   90.00
_cell.angle_gamma   90.00
#
_symmetry.space_group_name_H-M   'P 1'
#
loop_
_entity.id
_entity.type
_entity.pdbx_description
1 polymer ?
#
loop_
_entity_poly.entity_id
_entity_poly.type
_entity_poly.pdbx_seq_one_letter_code
_entity_poly.pdbx_strand_id
1 'polypeptide(L)'
;MKRSSSTAGSSGQQPKMPLRVPVSKSLFQTPQTKDRGTFGKLSGHEPPGTSESTAGPSRMSAGAARSSQCGVFGTEKIKDPRPLHDKAFVQQCIKQLCEFLIQNGYPHHVSVKSLQSPSVKDFLKIFTFINQFFCPSYELPGSKFEEEIPRVFKALGYPFALSKSSLYTVGAPHTWPQIVAALVWLIDCVKIYTALKENGPSLEDVQSWGGETDEGIVHKKLFLDYAVKCYEQFMKGATTFEEQDAEVESKLKDLFAVDELQIKALAAENKRLNEEIARLEKEKEREPDLRERLRNLKTSLQADVQKFQTYFTSMESHGAILDQKIEGVNKEIEAAELEVEAMKQENARLQRIVDNQKYSVVDIERRKQETKELQQTINKLTKEVEAEERQLWNEEMKYARKKEEVWENPSTLREYQKLARKLKLILVSAENSRGHDFEIQLNPSAGPYCLLKYGSQIK
;
A
#
# COMPACT_ATOMS: atom_id res chain seq x y z
N MET A 1 -20.08 51.08 12.65
CA MET A 1 -19.81 52.23 11.77
C MET A 1 -19.13 51.73 10.49
N LYS A 2 -19.74 52.06 9.33
CA LYS A 2 -19.20 52.21 7.95
C LYS A 2 -18.01 51.33 7.52
N ARG A 3 -18.22 50.36 6.60
CA ARG A 3 -18.12 50.43 5.10
C ARG A 3 -16.81 49.79 4.63
N SER A 4 -16.83 48.61 4.00
CA SER A 4 -17.03 48.35 2.54
C SER A 4 -15.76 48.54 1.70
N SER A 5 -15.17 47.43 1.21
CA SER A 5 -14.75 47.27 -0.19
C SER A 5 -14.37 45.81 -0.48
N SER A 6 -15.17 45.20 -1.36
CA SER A 6 -14.98 43.99 -2.16
C SER A 6 -13.96 44.26 -3.30
N THR A 7 -13.45 43.37 -4.17
CA THR A 7 -13.76 42.00 -4.64
C THR A 7 -12.56 41.52 -5.48
N ALA A 8 -12.56 40.21 -5.82
CA ALA A 8 -11.88 39.49 -6.94
C ALA A 8 -10.58 38.74 -6.56
N GLY A 9 -10.41 37.45 -6.84
CA GLY A 9 -11.27 36.44 -7.46
C GLY A 9 -10.49 35.15 -7.80
N SER A 10 -11.20 34.01 -7.75
CA SER A 10 -10.97 32.75 -8.49
C SER A 10 -9.69 31.93 -8.18
N SER A 11 -9.72 30.91 -7.32
CA SER A 11 -10.17 29.50 -7.48
C SER A 11 -9.25 28.63 -8.36
N GLY A 12 -8.84 27.50 -7.79
CA GLY A 12 -7.76 26.64 -8.30
C GLY A 12 -8.18 25.64 -9.36
N GLN A 13 -7.20 24.89 -9.87
CA GLN A 13 -7.34 23.49 -10.30
C GLN A 13 -5.95 22.87 -10.56
N GLN A 14 -5.76 21.65 -10.07
CA GLN A 14 -4.71 20.72 -10.50
C GLN A 14 -5.04 20.13 -11.89
N PRO A 15 -4.07 19.47 -12.53
CA PRO A 15 -4.41 18.28 -13.33
C PRO A 15 -3.57 17.04 -13.00
N LYS A 16 -4.26 15.92 -13.23
CA LYS A 16 -3.92 14.51 -13.00
C LYS A 16 -3.01 13.92 -14.10
N MET A 17 -2.34 12.82 -13.76
CA MET A 17 -1.73 11.84 -14.68
C MET A 17 -2.73 11.22 -15.67
N PRO A 18 -2.24 10.56 -16.75
CA PRO A 18 -2.49 9.11 -16.87
C PRO A 18 -1.34 8.23 -17.44
N LEU A 19 -1.36 6.97 -16.97
CA LEU A 19 -0.98 5.62 -17.48
C LEU A 19 -0.45 5.44 -18.93
N ARG A 20 0.14 4.32 -19.40
CA ARG A 20 0.90 3.13 -18.94
C ARG A 20 0.96 2.16 -20.17
N VAL A 21 2.15 1.82 -20.71
CA VAL A 21 2.57 0.50 -21.33
C VAL A 21 1.97 0.14 -22.73
N PRO A 22 2.56 -0.73 -23.61
CA PRO A 22 3.61 -1.75 -23.40
C PRO A 22 4.83 -1.84 -24.33
N VAL A 23 5.76 -2.62 -23.79
CA VAL A 23 6.92 -3.32 -24.37
C VAL A 23 6.50 -4.48 -25.27
N SER A 24 7.27 -4.75 -26.35
CA SER A 24 7.34 -6.06 -26.99
C SER A 24 8.80 -6.45 -27.29
N LYS A 25 9.14 -7.72 -26.99
CA LYS A 25 10.42 -8.40 -27.26
C LYS A 25 10.17 -9.56 -28.23
N SER A 26 11.03 -9.75 -29.24
CA SER A 26 11.52 -11.04 -29.80
C SER A 26 12.22 -10.76 -31.15
N LEU A 27 13.52 -11.04 -31.27
CA LEU A 27 14.21 -12.25 -31.76
C LEU A 27 14.43 -12.33 -33.30
N PHE A 28 15.66 -12.73 -33.63
CA PHE A 28 16.37 -12.90 -34.92
C PHE A 28 15.67 -13.70 -36.03
N GLN A 29 15.93 -13.36 -37.32
CA GLN A 29 16.49 -14.25 -38.38
C GLN A 29 16.52 -13.60 -39.79
N THR A 30 17.65 -13.73 -40.49
CA THR A 30 17.84 -13.62 -41.97
C THR A 30 17.31 -14.86 -42.71
N PRO A 31 16.93 -14.81 -44.02
CA PRO A 31 17.91 -15.04 -45.12
C PRO A 31 17.64 -14.43 -46.54
N GLN A 32 18.75 -14.29 -47.26
CA GLN A 32 19.08 -14.37 -48.71
C GLN A 32 18.06 -14.37 -49.89
N THR A 33 18.48 -13.61 -50.92
CA THR A 33 18.56 -13.83 -52.40
C THR A 33 17.33 -14.12 -53.28
N LYS A 34 17.18 -13.35 -54.38
CA LYS A 34 17.19 -13.88 -55.77
C LYS A 34 17.22 -12.80 -56.87
N ASP A 35 17.97 -13.14 -57.93
CA ASP A 35 18.19 -12.49 -59.23
C ASP A 35 16.96 -12.23 -60.11
N ARG A 36 17.10 -11.26 -61.02
CA ARG A 36 16.71 -11.32 -62.46
C ARG A 36 17.38 -10.15 -63.20
N GLY A 37 18.37 -10.36 -64.08
CA GLY A 37 18.23 -10.67 -65.52
C GLY A 37 18.12 -9.36 -66.35
N THR A 38 18.72 -9.14 -67.53
CA THR A 38 19.42 -10.02 -68.48
C THR A 38 19.95 -9.18 -69.68
N PHE A 39 21.02 -9.67 -70.36
CA PHE A 39 21.44 -9.51 -71.78
C PHE A 39 21.77 -8.09 -72.34
N GLY A 40 22.78 -7.84 -73.19
CA GLY A 40 23.83 -8.60 -73.91
C GLY A 40 24.58 -7.60 -74.84
N LYS A 41 25.93 -7.51 -74.88
CA LYS A 41 26.91 -8.11 -75.84
C LYS A 41 26.44 -8.13 -77.32
N LEU A 42 27.22 -7.84 -78.37
CA LEU A 42 28.65 -7.53 -78.66
C LEU A 42 28.76 -7.17 -80.17
N SER A 43 29.82 -6.41 -80.56
CA SER A 43 30.69 -6.54 -81.77
C SER A 43 30.05 -6.71 -83.17
N GLY A 44 30.39 -6.06 -84.28
CA GLY A 44 31.60 -5.35 -84.76
C GLY A 44 31.89 -5.84 -86.20
N HIS A 45 32.07 -4.94 -87.20
CA HIS A 45 32.94 -5.11 -88.40
C HIS A 45 32.93 -3.89 -89.36
N GLU A 46 34.12 -3.53 -89.85
CA GLU A 46 34.54 -2.59 -90.92
C GLU A 46 34.33 -3.15 -92.35
N PRO A 47 34.75 -2.48 -93.49
CA PRO A 47 34.94 -1.06 -93.90
C PRO A 47 34.31 -0.83 -95.33
N PRO A 48 34.81 0.00 -96.29
CA PRO A 48 35.65 1.21 -96.31
C PRO A 48 35.02 2.42 -97.06
N GLY A 49 35.61 3.61 -96.92
CA GLY A 49 35.28 4.78 -97.74
C GLY A 49 36.14 6.00 -97.40
N THR A 50 37.07 6.31 -98.30
CA THR A 50 38.15 7.29 -98.20
C THR A 50 37.73 8.75 -98.44
N SER A 51 38.49 9.64 -97.80
CA SER A 51 38.93 10.98 -98.26
C SER A 51 38.22 12.23 -97.71
N GLU A 52 39.03 12.93 -96.88
CA GLU A 52 39.24 14.39 -96.80
C GLU A 52 38.11 15.29 -96.28
N SER A 53 38.32 16.35 -95.49
CA SER A 53 39.38 16.81 -94.59
C SER A 53 38.78 18.03 -93.85
N THR A 54 39.01 18.12 -92.52
CA THR A 54 39.18 19.34 -91.66
C THR A 54 38.39 20.63 -91.93
N ALA A 55 37.83 21.38 -90.98
CA ALA A 55 37.41 21.25 -89.58
C ALA A 55 36.65 22.56 -89.25
N GLY A 56 35.56 22.49 -88.48
CA GLY A 56 34.60 23.58 -88.27
C GLY A 56 34.88 24.56 -87.12
N PRO A 57 34.02 25.59 -86.92
CA PRO A 57 34.20 26.66 -85.96
C PRO A 57 33.37 26.52 -84.65
N SER A 58 33.98 26.98 -83.55
CA SER A 58 33.45 27.87 -82.49
C SER A 58 32.12 27.63 -81.72
N ARG A 59 32.27 27.66 -80.37
CA ARG A 59 31.53 28.38 -79.29
C ARG A 59 30.72 27.57 -78.22
N MET A 60 31.26 27.69 -76.99
CA MET A 60 30.62 28.01 -75.68
C MET A 60 29.49 27.15 -75.10
N SER A 61 29.67 26.61 -73.87
CA SER A 61 29.13 27.22 -72.62
C SER A 61 29.43 26.40 -71.34
N ALA A 62 29.74 27.14 -70.27
CA ALA A 62 29.49 26.98 -68.83
C ALA A 62 29.49 25.59 -68.11
N GLY A 63 30.41 25.47 -67.14
CA GLY A 63 30.05 25.50 -65.72
C GLY A 63 29.89 24.16 -64.96
N ALA A 64 30.92 23.75 -64.22
CA ALA A 64 30.79 23.15 -62.88
C ALA A 64 32.17 23.05 -62.20
N ALA A 65 32.40 23.89 -61.19
CA ALA A 65 33.60 23.90 -60.37
C ALA A 65 33.57 22.76 -59.35
N ARG A 66 34.68 22.00 -59.26
CA ARG A 66 35.06 21.29 -58.02
C ARG A 66 36.52 21.61 -57.71
N SER A 67 36.70 21.96 -56.45
CA SER A 67 37.85 22.60 -55.83
C SER A 67 39.11 21.71 -55.75
N SER A 68 40.25 22.39 -55.90
CA SER A 68 41.56 22.13 -55.28
C SER A 68 42.25 20.80 -55.54
N GLN A 69 42.92 20.71 -56.70
CA GLN A 69 44.17 19.96 -56.82
C GLN A 69 45.24 20.91 -57.38
N CYS A 70 46.13 21.35 -56.50
CA CYS A 70 47.22 22.25 -56.83
C CYS A 70 48.30 21.50 -57.63
N GLY A 71 48.70 22.07 -58.77
CA GLY A 71 50.05 21.91 -59.31
C GLY A 71 50.25 20.90 -60.44
N VAL A 72 49.68 21.17 -61.61
CA VAL A 72 50.27 20.75 -62.90
C VAL A 72 51.51 21.62 -63.15
N PHE A 73 52.68 21.01 -63.36
CA PHE A 73 53.77 21.65 -64.08
C PHE A 73 54.12 20.82 -65.31
N GLY A 74 53.65 21.31 -66.46
CA GLY A 74 54.29 21.03 -67.73
C GLY A 74 55.72 21.55 -67.73
N THR A 75 56.58 20.89 -68.49
CA THR A 75 58.01 21.22 -68.65
C THR A 75 58.21 22.48 -69.50
N GLU A 76 57.60 23.59 -69.12
CA GLU A 76 57.99 24.91 -69.61
C GLU A 76 59.16 25.39 -68.75
N LYS A 77 60.29 25.71 -69.40
CA LYS A 77 61.46 26.25 -68.70
C LYS A 77 61.07 27.59 -68.09
N ILE A 78 60.79 27.62 -66.79
CA ILE A 78 60.54 28.86 -66.03
C ILE A 78 61.69 29.83 -66.32
N LYS A 79 61.36 30.97 -66.91
CA LYS A 79 62.32 32.05 -67.15
C LYS A 79 62.60 32.75 -65.82
N ASP A 80 63.85 33.09 -65.56
CA ASP A 80 64.22 33.86 -64.37
C ASP A 80 63.55 35.25 -64.43
N PRO A 81 62.67 35.59 -63.46
CA PRO A 81 61.98 36.87 -63.44
C PRO A 81 62.90 38.01 -62.96
N ARG A 82 64.06 37.70 -62.38
CA ARG A 82 64.99 38.70 -61.87
C ARG A 82 65.71 39.39 -63.04
N PRO A 83 65.84 40.72 -63.03
CA PRO A 83 66.51 41.45 -64.11
C PRO A 83 68.05 41.35 -63.98
N LEU A 84 68.61 40.16 -64.25
CA LEU A 84 70.06 39.88 -64.10
C LEU A 84 70.96 40.71 -65.02
N HIS A 85 70.41 41.29 -66.10
CA HIS A 85 71.13 42.17 -67.01
C HIS A 85 71.09 43.65 -66.61
N ASP A 86 70.22 44.02 -65.66
CA ASP A 86 70.15 45.37 -65.14
C ASP A 86 71.27 45.59 -64.11
N LYS A 87 72.16 46.56 -64.40
CA LYS A 87 73.26 46.91 -63.50
C LYS A 87 72.76 47.40 -62.16
N ALA A 88 71.63 48.12 -62.09
CA ALA A 88 71.10 48.63 -60.84
C ALA A 88 70.67 47.49 -59.90
N PHE A 89 69.96 46.49 -60.43
CA PHE A 89 69.58 45.29 -59.70
C PHE A 89 70.80 44.50 -59.20
N VAL A 90 71.81 44.28 -60.05
CA VAL A 90 73.03 43.57 -59.65
C VAL A 90 73.78 44.32 -58.54
N GLN A 91 73.88 45.65 -58.63
CA GLN A 91 74.46 46.46 -57.56
C GLN A 91 73.67 46.38 -56.25
N GLN A 92 72.34 46.33 -56.34
CA GLN A 92 71.48 46.11 -55.17
C GLN A 92 71.73 44.73 -54.53
N CYS A 93 71.87 43.67 -55.32
CA CYS A 93 72.21 42.33 -54.81
C CYS A 93 73.58 42.31 -54.13
N ILE A 94 74.59 42.97 -54.70
CA ILE A 94 75.93 43.10 -54.10
C ILE A 94 75.84 43.85 -52.76
N LYS A 95 75.06 44.93 -52.70
CA LYS A 95 74.86 45.70 -51.46
C LYS A 95 74.19 44.83 -50.38
N GLN A 96 73.13 44.10 -50.73
CA GLN A 96 72.44 43.20 -49.80
C GLN A 96 73.35 42.09 -49.28
N LEU A 97 74.15 41.48 -50.16
CA LEU A 97 75.14 40.48 -49.76
C LEU A 97 76.18 41.09 -48.81
N CYS A 98 76.73 42.26 -49.13
CA CYS A 98 77.70 42.95 -48.30
C CYS A 98 77.14 43.28 -46.90
N GLU A 99 75.92 43.82 -46.86
CA GLU A 99 75.24 44.20 -45.62
C GLU A 99 74.96 42.99 -44.75
N PHE A 100 74.46 41.89 -45.33
CA PHE A 100 74.22 40.64 -44.60
C PHE A 100 75.51 40.07 -44.00
N LEU A 101 76.61 40.03 -44.76
CA LEU A 101 77.89 39.52 -44.29
C LEU A 101 78.44 40.36 -43.11
N ILE A 102 78.33 41.68 -43.19
CA ILE A 102 78.79 42.58 -42.11
C ILE A 102 77.92 42.42 -40.87
N GLN A 103 76.59 42.44 -41.02
CA GLN A 103 75.64 42.37 -39.90
C GLN A 103 75.76 41.05 -39.12
N ASN A 104 76.12 39.96 -39.80
CA ASN A 104 76.22 38.64 -39.18
C ASN A 104 77.65 38.24 -38.78
N GLY A 105 78.61 39.18 -38.78
CA GLY A 105 79.96 38.94 -38.25
C GLY A 105 80.86 38.09 -39.15
N TYR A 106 80.80 38.26 -40.47
CA TYR A 106 81.68 37.55 -41.40
C TYR A 106 83.17 37.82 -41.09
N PRO A 107 84.02 36.78 -40.95
CA PRO A 107 85.38 36.92 -40.43
C PRO A 107 86.38 37.56 -41.39
N HIS A 108 86.04 37.73 -42.67
CA HIS A 108 86.92 38.34 -43.67
C HIS A 108 86.43 39.74 -44.06
N HIS A 109 87.36 40.66 -44.34
CA HIS A 109 87.02 42.02 -44.75
C HIS A 109 86.29 42.03 -46.10
N VAL A 110 85.05 42.54 -46.11
CA VAL A 110 84.20 42.66 -47.30
C VAL A 110 83.75 44.09 -47.53
N SER A 111 83.70 44.49 -48.80
CA SER A 111 83.18 45.79 -49.23
C SER A 111 82.40 45.62 -50.53
N VAL A 112 81.53 46.58 -50.85
CA VAL A 112 80.81 46.61 -52.13
C VAL A 112 81.77 46.57 -53.33
N LYS A 113 82.99 47.12 -53.18
CA LYS A 113 84.04 47.10 -54.22
C LYS A 113 84.68 45.72 -54.37
N SER A 114 84.97 45.02 -53.27
CA SER A 114 85.57 43.66 -53.33
C SER A 114 84.59 42.61 -53.86
N LEU A 115 83.28 42.85 -53.71
CA LEU A 115 82.21 41.98 -54.21
C LEU A 115 81.77 42.30 -55.65
N GLN A 116 82.42 43.23 -56.37
CA GLN A 116 82.13 43.46 -57.79
C GLN A 116 82.59 42.30 -58.69
N SER A 117 83.68 41.64 -58.31
CA SER A 117 84.29 40.53 -59.04
C SER A 117 85.10 39.64 -58.08
N PRO A 118 84.43 38.88 -57.20
CA PRO A 118 85.13 38.09 -56.17
C PRO A 118 85.91 36.93 -56.80
N SER A 119 86.96 36.47 -56.11
CA SER A 119 87.65 35.25 -56.50
C SER A 119 86.79 34.02 -56.21
N VAL A 120 87.09 32.89 -56.86
CA VAL A 120 86.45 31.60 -56.51
C VAL A 120 86.62 31.29 -55.02
N LYS A 121 87.81 31.51 -54.46
CA LYS A 121 88.09 31.30 -53.02
C LYS A 121 87.21 32.17 -52.13
N ASP A 122 87.00 33.44 -52.48
CA ASP A 122 86.15 34.33 -51.69
C ASP A 122 84.69 33.93 -51.79
N PHE A 123 84.22 33.55 -52.99
CA PHE A 123 82.89 33.00 -53.17
C PHE A 123 82.66 31.74 -52.33
N LEU A 124 83.60 30.79 -52.32
CA LEU A 124 83.47 29.57 -51.52
C LEU A 124 83.36 29.89 -50.03
N LYS A 125 84.19 30.81 -49.52
CA LYS A 125 84.12 31.26 -48.12
C LYS A 125 82.78 31.93 -47.80
N ILE A 126 82.27 32.78 -48.69
CA ILE A 126 80.97 33.46 -48.55
C ILE A 126 79.84 32.44 -48.54
N PHE A 127 79.84 31.50 -49.49
CA PHE A 127 78.83 30.44 -49.57
C PHE A 127 78.84 29.57 -48.31
N THR A 128 80.01 29.10 -47.87
CA THR A 128 80.14 28.31 -46.64
C THR A 128 79.61 29.07 -45.43
N PHE A 129 79.95 30.34 -45.29
CA PHE A 129 79.45 31.17 -44.19
C PHE A 129 77.92 31.30 -44.20
N ILE A 130 77.30 31.57 -45.35
CA ILE A 130 75.83 31.66 -45.44
C ILE A 130 75.20 30.29 -45.14
N ASN A 131 75.82 29.19 -45.59
CA ASN A 131 75.27 27.86 -45.38
C ASN A 131 75.35 27.39 -43.91
N GLN A 132 76.26 27.94 -43.11
CA GLN A 132 76.37 27.65 -41.67
C GLN A 132 75.12 28.09 -40.88
N PHE A 133 74.31 29.02 -41.41
CA PHE A 133 73.04 29.40 -40.79
C PHE A 133 71.99 28.29 -40.83
N PHE A 134 72.05 27.40 -41.84
CA PHE A 134 71.17 26.23 -41.91
C PHE A 134 71.75 25.03 -41.14
N CYS A 135 73.06 24.82 -41.28
CA CYS A 135 73.77 23.70 -40.69
C CYS A 135 75.07 24.21 -40.04
N PRO A 136 75.09 24.43 -38.70
CA PRO A 136 76.26 24.96 -38.00
C PRO A 136 77.54 24.11 -38.18
N SER A 137 77.39 22.81 -38.43
CA SER A 137 78.50 21.87 -38.68
C SER A 137 78.84 21.68 -40.16
N TYR A 138 78.36 22.56 -41.05
CA TYR A 138 78.61 22.42 -42.48
C TYR A 138 80.05 22.82 -42.84
N GLU A 139 80.77 21.88 -43.44
CA GLU A 139 82.05 22.13 -44.09
C GLU A 139 81.93 21.80 -45.58
N LEU A 140 82.40 22.71 -46.43
CA LEU A 140 82.44 22.46 -47.86
C LEU A 140 83.51 21.40 -48.15
N PRO A 141 83.20 20.32 -48.88
CA PRO A 141 84.19 19.31 -49.23
C PRO A 141 85.40 19.93 -49.94
N GLY A 142 86.61 19.54 -49.53
CA GLY A 142 87.86 20.05 -50.11
C GLY A 142 88.09 19.64 -51.58
N SER A 143 87.22 18.80 -52.15
CA SER A 143 87.20 18.40 -53.55
C SER A 143 85.78 18.49 -54.11
N LYS A 144 85.64 18.76 -55.42
CA LYS A 144 84.35 18.79 -56.14
C LYS A 144 83.32 19.83 -55.70
N PHE A 145 83.76 21.03 -55.30
CA PHE A 145 82.85 22.12 -54.93
C PHE A 145 81.87 22.50 -56.06
N GLU A 146 82.28 22.31 -57.32
CA GLU A 146 81.49 22.57 -58.53
C GLU A 146 80.31 21.60 -58.70
N GLU A 147 80.32 20.46 -58.00
CA GLU A 147 79.20 19.51 -57.96
C GLU A 147 78.34 19.70 -56.71
N GLU A 148 78.99 20.00 -55.58
CA GLU A 148 78.33 20.13 -54.28
C GLU A 148 77.50 21.42 -54.18
N ILE A 149 77.99 22.56 -54.69
CA ILE A 149 77.24 23.82 -54.59
C ILE A 149 75.91 23.76 -55.36
N PRO A 150 75.85 23.33 -56.64
CA PRO A 150 74.58 23.17 -57.35
C PRO A 150 73.66 22.15 -56.67
N ARG A 151 74.22 21.10 -56.07
CA ARG A 151 73.47 20.10 -55.32
C ARG A 151 72.80 20.71 -54.09
N VAL A 152 73.51 21.54 -53.32
CA VAL A 152 72.95 22.25 -52.16
C VAL A 152 71.84 23.20 -52.60
N PHE A 153 72.07 24.04 -53.61
CA PHE A 153 71.04 24.94 -54.15
C PHE A 153 69.80 24.17 -54.62
N LYS A 154 69.98 23.04 -55.32
CA LYS A 154 68.87 22.18 -55.74
C LYS A 154 68.12 21.57 -54.55
N ALA A 155 68.82 21.11 -53.52
CA ALA A 155 68.22 20.55 -52.31
C ALA A 155 67.40 21.58 -51.53
N LEU A 156 67.83 22.83 -51.52
CA LEU A 156 67.11 23.97 -50.93
C LEU A 156 65.96 24.49 -51.82
N GLY A 157 65.75 23.90 -53.01
CA GLY A 157 64.65 24.26 -53.91
C GLY A 157 64.94 25.45 -54.82
N TYR A 158 66.21 25.78 -55.07
CA TYR A 158 66.57 26.86 -56.00
C TYR A 158 66.12 26.52 -57.44
N PRO A 159 65.31 27.37 -58.09
CA PRO A 159 64.67 27.01 -59.36
C PRO A 159 65.57 27.12 -60.60
N PHE A 160 66.77 27.73 -60.48
CA PHE A 160 67.64 28.01 -61.63
C PHE A 160 68.95 27.21 -61.54
N ALA A 161 69.29 26.48 -62.60
CA ALA A 161 70.50 25.66 -62.60
C ALA A 161 71.79 26.50 -62.60
N LEU A 162 72.72 26.15 -61.71
CA LEU A 162 74.09 26.67 -61.70
C LEU A 162 74.99 25.66 -62.42
N SER A 163 75.63 26.06 -63.52
CA SER A 163 76.52 25.19 -64.29
C SER A 163 77.90 25.06 -63.62
N LYS A 164 78.57 23.93 -63.84
CA LYS A 164 79.95 23.72 -63.34
C LYS A 164 80.90 24.81 -63.81
N SER A 165 80.80 25.21 -65.09
CA SER A 165 81.64 26.27 -65.66
C SER A 165 81.47 27.61 -64.95
N SER A 166 80.24 27.98 -64.59
CA SER A 166 79.96 29.22 -63.85
C SER A 166 80.63 29.26 -62.47
N LEU A 167 80.86 28.11 -61.84
CA LEU A 167 81.51 28.02 -60.52
C LEU A 167 83.04 28.13 -60.57
N TYR A 168 83.65 27.84 -61.73
CA TYR A 168 85.07 28.13 -61.95
C TYR A 168 85.34 29.60 -62.32
N THR A 169 84.32 30.32 -62.81
CA THR A 169 84.42 31.71 -63.27
C THR A 169 83.42 32.64 -62.57
N VAL A 170 83.16 32.42 -61.28
CA VAL A 170 82.12 33.15 -60.51
C VAL A 170 82.22 34.67 -60.61
N GLY A 171 83.43 35.24 -60.62
CA GLY A 171 83.65 36.69 -60.70
C GLY A 171 83.62 37.29 -62.11
N ALA A 172 83.34 36.49 -63.15
CA ALA A 172 83.31 36.97 -64.53
C ALA A 172 82.09 37.89 -64.77
N PRO A 173 82.22 38.96 -65.58
CA PRO A 173 81.16 39.97 -65.77
C PRO A 173 79.78 39.43 -66.20
N HIS A 174 79.76 38.31 -66.94
CA HIS A 174 78.52 37.69 -67.41
C HIS A 174 77.99 36.57 -66.49
N THR A 175 78.80 36.13 -65.52
CA THR A 175 78.49 35.01 -64.61
C THR A 175 78.13 35.51 -63.23
N TRP A 176 78.84 36.53 -62.73
CA TRP A 176 78.64 37.09 -61.39
C TRP A 176 77.21 37.54 -61.11
N PRO A 177 76.47 38.19 -62.04
CA PRO A 177 75.06 38.54 -61.83
C PRO A 177 74.17 37.35 -61.43
N GLN A 178 74.38 36.18 -62.04
CA GLN A 178 73.63 34.97 -61.71
C GLN A 178 74.03 34.42 -60.34
N ILE A 179 75.33 34.43 -60.02
CA ILE A 179 75.86 33.90 -58.76
C ILE A 179 75.46 34.78 -57.57
N VAL A 180 75.59 36.10 -57.68
CA VAL A 180 75.20 37.01 -56.59
C VAL A 180 73.69 36.98 -56.34
N ALA A 181 72.88 36.84 -57.40
CA ALA A 181 71.44 36.67 -57.26
C ALA A 181 71.09 35.34 -56.57
N ALA A 182 71.85 34.27 -56.82
CA ALA A 182 71.71 32.99 -56.11
C ALA A 182 72.08 33.12 -54.63
N LEU A 183 73.17 33.85 -54.30
CA LEU A 183 73.56 34.11 -52.91
C LEU A 183 72.54 34.96 -52.16
N VAL A 184 71.96 35.98 -52.80
CA VAL A 184 70.88 36.78 -52.18
C VAL A 184 69.63 35.93 -51.96
N TRP A 185 69.27 35.06 -52.91
CA TRP A 185 68.20 34.10 -52.69
C TRP A 185 68.50 33.18 -51.49
N LEU A 186 69.74 32.71 -51.35
CA LEU A 186 70.16 31.90 -50.21
C LEU A 186 70.05 32.67 -48.87
N ILE A 187 70.41 33.95 -48.87
CA ILE A 187 70.21 34.86 -47.73
C ILE A 187 68.72 34.97 -47.39
N ASP A 188 67.85 35.09 -48.38
CA ASP A 188 66.40 35.16 -48.13
C ASP A 188 65.87 33.84 -47.56
N CYS A 189 66.40 32.68 -47.98
CA CYS A 189 66.13 31.41 -47.32
C CYS A 189 66.57 31.40 -45.85
N VAL A 190 67.74 32.00 -45.53
CA VAL A 190 68.19 32.13 -44.13
C VAL A 190 67.22 32.99 -43.31
N LYS A 191 66.74 34.10 -43.88
CA LYS A 191 65.74 34.97 -43.21
C LYS A 191 64.44 34.22 -42.93
N ILE A 192 63.93 33.47 -43.92
CA ILE A 192 62.72 32.65 -43.75
C ILE A 192 62.92 31.58 -42.68
N TYR A 193 64.05 30.87 -42.74
CA TYR A 193 64.38 29.84 -41.76
C TYR A 193 64.47 30.41 -40.33
N THR A 194 65.12 31.56 -40.17
CA THR A 194 65.25 32.24 -38.87
C THR A 194 63.88 32.69 -38.36
N ALA A 195 63.06 33.32 -39.22
CA ALA A 195 61.72 33.74 -38.85
C ALA A 195 60.81 32.55 -38.47
N LEU A 196 60.95 31.40 -39.14
CA LEU A 196 60.22 30.18 -38.81
C LEU A 196 60.72 29.54 -37.49
N LYS A 197 62.01 29.67 -37.18
CA LYS A 197 62.55 29.17 -35.91
C LYS A 197 62.10 30.03 -34.72
N GLU A 198 62.00 31.35 -34.92
CA GLU A 198 61.58 32.30 -33.88
C GLU A 198 60.06 32.38 -33.72
N ASN A 199 59.31 32.33 -34.82
CA ASN A 199 57.85 32.50 -34.85
C ASN A 199 57.09 31.25 -35.31
N GLY A 200 57.75 30.09 -35.33
CA GLY A 200 57.12 28.84 -35.71
C GLY A 200 55.89 28.60 -34.83
N PRO A 201 54.78 28.05 -35.37
CA PRO A 201 53.64 27.71 -34.55
C PRO A 201 54.14 26.81 -33.45
N SER A 202 54.04 27.32 -32.22
CA SER A 202 54.27 26.51 -31.04
C SER A 202 53.40 25.27 -31.19
N LEU A 203 53.95 24.07 -30.92
CA LEU A 203 53.16 22.84 -30.86
C LEU A 203 51.93 22.98 -29.93
N GLU A 204 51.91 24.04 -29.12
CA GLU A 204 50.84 24.46 -28.24
C GLU A 204 49.54 24.89 -28.94
N ASP A 205 49.57 25.38 -30.18
CA ASP A 205 48.37 25.96 -30.83
C ASP A 205 47.56 24.94 -31.65
N VAL A 206 48.10 23.76 -31.95
CA VAL A 206 47.46 22.81 -32.87
C VAL A 206 46.54 21.81 -32.16
N GLN A 207 46.65 21.65 -30.85
CA GLN A 207 45.77 20.77 -30.08
C GLN A 207 45.14 21.52 -28.93
N SER A 208 43.93 22.02 -29.19
CA SER A 208 42.90 22.23 -28.16
C SER A 208 43.00 21.08 -27.16
N TRP A 209 43.05 21.44 -25.88
CA TRP A 209 43.31 20.60 -24.71
C TRP A 209 42.35 19.41 -24.51
N GLY A 210 41.61 18.95 -25.53
CA GLY A 210 40.65 17.85 -25.46
C GLY A 210 40.52 17.01 -26.74
N GLY A 211 41.44 17.10 -27.70
CA GLY A 211 41.42 16.21 -28.88
C GLY A 211 41.98 14.82 -28.55
N GLU A 212 41.13 13.80 -28.56
CA GLU A 212 41.56 12.39 -28.56
C GLU A 212 42.29 12.11 -29.88
N THR A 213 43.48 11.53 -29.79
CA THR A 213 44.21 11.08 -30.99
C THR A 213 43.51 9.83 -31.55
N ASP A 214 43.69 9.51 -32.83
CA ASP A 214 43.15 8.27 -33.45
C ASP A 214 43.58 6.98 -32.71
N GLU A 215 44.61 7.08 -31.86
CA GLU A 215 45.15 6.04 -30.98
C GLU A 215 44.54 6.02 -29.57
N GLY A 216 43.51 6.84 -29.28
CA GLY A 216 42.84 6.90 -27.98
C GLY A 216 43.58 7.70 -26.90
N ILE A 217 44.65 8.42 -27.27
CA ILE A 217 45.41 9.25 -26.31
C ILE A 217 44.68 10.58 -26.12
N VAL A 218 44.12 10.76 -24.92
CA VAL A 218 43.53 12.00 -24.43
C VAL A 218 44.64 12.87 -23.81
N HIS A 219 44.61 14.19 -24.04
CA HIS A 219 45.64 15.14 -23.60
C HIS A 219 47.06 14.82 -24.10
N LYS A 220 47.21 14.59 -25.42
CA LYS A 220 48.48 14.23 -26.08
C LYS A 220 49.67 15.12 -25.68
N LYS A 221 49.48 16.42 -25.45
CA LYS A 221 50.55 17.32 -24.97
C LYS A 221 51.12 16.87 -23.63
N LEU A 222 50.26 16.56 -22.65
CA LEU A 222 50.67 16.11 -21.33
C LEU A 222 51.40 14.77 -21.42
N PHE A 223 50.90 13.86 -22.27
CA PHE A 223 51.56 12.58 -22.54
C PHE A 223 52.93 12.76 -23.20
N LEU A 224 53.06 13.62 -24.21
CA LEU A 224 54.33 13.86 -24.88
C LEU A 224 55.35 14.54 -23.96
N ASP A 225 54.93 15.52 -23.15
CA ASP A 225 55.79 16.15 -22.12
C ASP A 225 56.34 15.10 -21.15
N TYR A 226 55.47 14.23 -20.64
CA TYR A 226 55.85 13.11 -19.79
C TYR A 226 56.80 12.14 -20.50
N ALA A 227 56.46 11.69 -21.69
CA ALA A 227 57.25 10.71 -22.45
C ALA A 227 58.64 11.25 -22.79
N VAL A 228 58.77 12.52 -23.17
CA VAL A 228 60.06 13.16 -23.43
C VAL A 228 60.91 13.20 -22.16
N LYS A 229 60.35 13.64 -21.04
CA LYS A 229 61.07 13.69 -19.75
C LYS A 229 61.52 12.30 -19.29
N CYS A 230 60.65 11.30 -19.37
CA CYS A 230 61.00 9.92 -19.05
C CYS A 230 62.08 9.39 -20.00
N TYR A 231 61.98 9.69 -21.29
CA TYR A 231 62.97 9.28 -22.26
C TYR A 231 64.34 9.93 -22.02
N GLU A 232 64.39 11.21 -21.63
CA GLU A 232 65.63 11.88 -21.24
C GLU A 232 66.29 11.21 -20.04
N GLN A 233 65.50 10.81 -19.03
CA GLN A 233 66.02 10.09 -17.86
C GLN A 233 66.47 8.68 -18.22
N PHE A 234 65.71 7.98 -19.07
CA PHE A 234 66.08 6.69 -19.60
C PHE A 234 67.41 6.74 -20.37
N MET A 235 67.61 7.77 -21.20
CA MET A 235 68.87 7.98 -21.94
C MET A 235 70.04 8.31 -21.01
N LYS A 236 69.78 8.78 -19.79
CA LYS A 236 70.78 8.94 -18.72
C LYS A 236 70.99 7.67 -17.88
N GLY A 237 70.27 6.58 -18.18
CA GLY A 237 70.38 5.29 -17.51
C GLY A 237 69.42 5.08 -16.33
N ALA A 238 68.43 5.95 -16.13
CA ALA A 238 67.41 5.75 -15.11
C ALA A 238 66.47 4.59 -15.47
N THR A 239 66.04 3.84 -14.45
CA THR A 239 65.09 2.73 -14.59
C THR A 239 63.72 3.02 -13.98
N THR A 240 63.60 4.12 -13.25
CA THR A 240 62.37 4.55 -12.57
C THR A 240 62.11 6.03 -12.83
N PHE A 241 60.84 6.44 -12.73
CA PHE A 241 60.36 7.75 -13.18
C PHE A 241 59.39 8.39 -12.16
N GLU A 242 59.61 8.16 -10.86
CA GLU A 242 58.67 8.57 -9.81
C GLU A 242 58.43 10.08 -9.77
N GLU A 243 59.44 10.88 -10.10
CA GLU A 243 59.31 12.34 -10.17
C GLU A 243 58.38 12.75 -11.32
N GLN A 244 58.53 12.12 -12.48
CA GLN A 244 57.69 12.37 -13.65
C GLN A 244 56.27 11.85 -13.43
N ASP A 245 56.12 10.71 -12.77
CA ASP A 245 54.82 10.15 -12.37
C ASP A 245 54.08 11.11 -11.42
N ALA A 246 54.76 11.60 -10.38
CA ALA A 246 54.18 12.55 -9.43
C ALA A 246 53.81 13.90 -10.09
N GLU A 247 54.65 14.40 -11.01
CA GLU A 247 54.37 15.62 -11.77
C GLU A 247 53.09 15.46 -12.61
N VAL A 248 52.96 14.35 -13.35
CA VAL A 248 51.78 14.07 -14.17
C VAL A 248 50.56 13.85 -13.29
N GLU A 249 50.68 13.10 -12.20
CA GLU A 249 49.58 12.88 -11.25
C GLU A 249 49.04 14.21 -10.71
N SER A 250 49.93 15.14 -10.33
CA SER A 250 49.53 16.48 -9.89
C SER A 250 48.79 17.24 -10.99
N LYS A 251 49.33 17.26 -12.22
CA LYS A 251 48.67 17.93 -13.35
C LYS A 251 47.32 17.32 -13.69
N LEU A 252 47.17 16.00 -13.56
CA LEU A 252 45.89 15.31 -13.77
C LEU A 252 44.89 15.63 -12.66
N LYS A 253 45.33 15.71 -11.40
CA LYS A 253 44.47 16.16 -10.28
C LYS A 253 43.93 17.56 -10.53
N ASP A 254 44.78 18.48 -10.98
CA ASP A 254 44.36 19.84 -11.33
C ASP A 254 43.40 19.86 -12.54
N LEU A 255 43.73 19.10 -13.59
CA LEU A 255 42.95 19.04 -14.83
C LEU A 255 41.53 18.49 -14.62
N PHE A 256 41.40 17.47 -13.76
CA PHE A 256 40.13 16.85 -13.41
C PHE A 256 39.48 17.47 -12.17
N ALA A 257 40.06 18.53 -11.61
CA ALA A 257 39.60 19.17 -10.38
C ALA A 257 39.32 18.16 -9.25
N VAL A 258 40.23 17.21 -9.06
CA VAL A 258 40.11 16.12 -8.09
C VAL A 258 40.41 16.67 -6.70
N ASP A 259 39.37 16.82 -5.89
CA ASP A 259 39.51 17.10 -4.45
C ASP A 259 39.46 15.77 -3.66
N GLU A 260 40.62 15.30 -3.22
CA GLU A 260 40.73 14.07 -2.43
C GLU A 260 39.99 14.15 -1.09
N LEU A 261 39.93 15.33 -0.46
CA LEU A 261 39.22 15.52 0.80
C LEU A 261 37.71 15.40 0.56
N GLN A 262 37.21 16.01 -0.52
CA GLN A 262 35.82 15.90 -0.92
C GLN A 262 35.44 14.45 -1.25
N ILE A 263 36.27 13.73 -2.02
CA ILE A 263 36.03 12.31 -2.35
C ILE A 263 35.94 11.47 -1.08
N LYS A 264 36.88 11.64 -0.13
CA LYS A 264 36.87 10.91 1.15
C LYS A 264 35.63 11.27 1.98
N ALA A 265 35.25 12.54 2.02
CA ALA A 265 34.05 12.99 2.73
C ALA A 265 32.76 12.40 2.14
N LEU A 266 32.61 12.40 0.81
CA LEU A 266 31.48 11.76 0.14
C LEU A 266 31.46 10.24 0.34
N ALA A 267 32.61 9.57 0.35
CA ALA A 267 32.69 8.14 0.61
C ALA A 267 32.23 7.82 2.04
N ALA A 268 32.65 8.62 3.03
CA ALA A 268 32.22 8.47 4.42
C ALA A 268 30.71 8.74 4.58
N GLU A 269 30.19 9.77 3.94
CA GLU A 269 28.76 10.10 3.99
C GLU A 269 27.90 9.03 3.29
N ASN A 270 28.34 8.51 2.14
CA ASN A 270 27.67 7.37 1.50
C ASN A 270 27.64 6.14 2.41
N LYS A 271 28.74 5.85 3.11
CA LYS A 271 28.79 4.75 4.08
C LYS A 271 27.77 4.98 5.20
N ARG A 272 27.72 6.18 5.79
CA ARG A 272 26.76 6.54 6.85
C ARG A 272 25.31 6.39 6.38
N LEU A 273 24.99 6.88 5.18
CA LEU A 273 23.64 6.78 4.61
C LEU A 273 23.24 5.33 4.33
N ASN A 274 24.16 4.50 3.83
CA ASN A 274 23.89 3.08 3.61
C ASN A 274 23.64 2.33 4.92
N GLU A 275 24.38 2.64 5.99
CA GLU A 275 24.14 2.08 7.33
C GLU A 275 22.77 2.50 7.88
N GLU A 276 22.36 3.75 7.66
CA GLU A 276 21.04 4.26 8.03
C GLU A 276 19.92 3.55 7.26
N ILE A 277 20.08 3.38 5.95
CA ILE A 277 19.13 2.62 5.10
C ILE A 277 19.00 1.19 5.62
N ALA A 278 20.11 0.50 5.88
CA ALA A 278 20.09 -0.87 6.40
C ALA A 278 19.38 -0.96 7.76
N ARG A 279 19.53 0.06 8.63
CA ARG A 279 18.80 0.12 9.90
C ARG A 279 17.29 0.26 9.70
N LEU A 280 16.88 1.17 8.82
CA LEU A 280 15.48 1.42 8.50
C LEU A 280 14.82 0.23 7.80
N GLU A 281 15.54 -0.46 6.92
CA GLU A 281 15.07 -1.70 6.28
C GLU A 281 14.82 -2.79 7.32
N LYS A 282 15.74 -2.97 8.28
CA LYS A 282 15.57 -3.92 9.39
C LYS A 282 14.39 -3.56 10.30
N GLU A 283 14.13 -2.27 10.51
CA GLU A 283 12.96 -1.80 11.26
C GLU A 283 11.66 -2.09 10.48
N LYS A 284 11.65 -1.80 9.18
CA LYS A 284 10.54 -2.11 8.28
C LYS A 284 10.24 -3.61 8.22
N GLU A 285 11.25 -4.48 8.22
CA GLU A 285 11.05 -5.93 8.29
C GLU A 285 10.44 -6.40 9.62
N ARG A 286 10.68 -5.66 10.71
CA ARG A 286 10.08 -5.93 12.04
C ARG A 286 8.67 -5.36 12.18
N GLU A 287 8.30 -4.39 11.35
CA GLU A 287 6.99 -3.73 11.39
C GLU A 287 5.81 -4.68 11.10
N PRO A 288 5.90 -5.66 10.16
CA PRO A 288 4.90 -6.71 10.01
C PRO A 288 4.63 -7.51 11.29
N ASP A 289 5.67 -7.91 12.03
CA ASP A 289 5.54 -8.64 13.30
C ASP A 289 4.84 -7.77 14.35
N LEU A 290 5.19 -6.49 14.44
CA LEU A 290 4.50 -5.55 15.34
C LEU A 290 3.02 -5.35 14.96
N ARG A 291 2.72 -5.18 13.67
CA ARG A 291 1.34 -5.03 13.18
C ARG A 291 0.51 -6.29 13.43
N GLU A 292 1.09 -7.47 13.24
CA GLU A 292 0.45 -8.75 13.52
C GLU A 292 0.18 -8.94 15.02
N ARG A 293 1.17 -8.66 15.88
CA ARG A 293 0.97 -8.63 17.34
C ARG A 293 -0.14 -7.68 17.77
N LEU A 294 -0.17 -6.46 17.22
CA LEU A 294 -1.22 -5.49 17.53
C LEU A 294 -2.60 -5.94 17.05
N ARG A 295 -2.70 -6.60 15.87
CA ARG A 295 -3.97 -7.20 15.42
C ARG A 295 -4.41 -8.32 16.36
N ASN A 296 -3.50 -9.21 16.76
CA ASN A 296 -3.80 -10.32 17.67
C ASN A 296 -4.27 -9.79 19.04
N LEU A 297 -3.58 -8.78 19.57
CA LEU A 297 -3.98 -8.11 20.81
C LEU A 297 -5.36 -7.46 20.68
N LYS A 298 -5.64 -6.76 19.57
CA LYS A 298 -6.96 -6.17 19.31
C LYS A 298 -8.05 -7.25 19.27
N THR A 299 -7.83 -8.35 18.57
CA THR A 299 -8.78 -9.47 18.49
C THR A 299 -9.03 -10.09 19.86
N SER A 300 -7.99 -10.29 20.67
CA SER A 300 -8.12 -10.79 22.05
C SER A 300 -8.96 -9.85 22.91
N LEU A 301 -8.66 -8.54 22.88
CA LEU A 301 -9.42 -7.55 23.65
C LEU A 301 -10.88 -7.46 23.20
N GLN A 302 -11.15 -7.57 21.89
CA GLN A 302 -12.53 -7.62 21.39
C GLN A 302 -13.28 -8.86 21.88
N ALA A 303 -12.63 -10.02 21.92
CA ALA A 303 -13.22 -11.23 22.47
C ALA A 303 -13.52 -11.08 23.98
N ASP A 304 -12.63 -10.44 24.73
CA ASP A 304 -12.84 -10.19 26.16
C ASP A 304 -13.97 -9.18 26.41
N VAL A 305 -14.07 -8.12 25.59
CA VAL A 305 -15.22 -7.20 25.64
C VAL A 305 -16.54 -7.93 25.39
N GLN A 306 -16.60 -8.84 24.39
CA GLN A 306 -17.81 -9.62 24.13
C GLN A 306 -18.17 -10.57 25.28
N LYS A 307 -17.17 -11.21 25.91
CA LYS A 307 -17.39 -12.03 27.11
C LYS A 307 -17.96 -11.19 28.25
N PHE A 308 -17.39 -10.02 28.51
CA PHE A 308 -17.87 -9.13 29.57
C PHE A 308 -19.28 -8.62 29.26
N GLN A 309 -19.59 -8.25 28.02
CA GLN A 309 -20.95 -7.86 27.63
C GLN A 309 -21.95 -9.00 27.85
N THR A 310 -21.61 -10.22 27.46
CA THR A 310 -22.45 -11.40 27.68
C THR A 310 -22.66 -11.69 29.17
N TYR A 311 -21.61 -11.50 29.98
CA TYR A 311 -21.70 -11.63 31.43
C TYR A 311 -22.61 -10.54 32.04
N PHE A 312 -22.47 -9.29 31.60
CA PHE A 312 -23.31 -8.18 32.04
C PHE A 312 -24.78 -8.43 31.71
N THR A 313 -25.12 -8.81 30.48
CA THR A 313 -26.52 -9.08 30.11
C THR A 313 -27.11 -10.26 30.89
N SER A 314 -26.30 -11.31 31.16
CA SER A 314 -26.71 -12.40 32.04
C SER A 314 -26.97 -11.93 33.47
N MET A 315 -26.14 -11.02 33.99
CA MET A 315 -26.30 -10.47 35.34
C MET A 315 -27.51 -9.54 35.42
N GLU A 316 -27.75 -8.71 34.41
CA GLU A 316 -28.95 -7.87 34.29
C GLU A 316 -30.22 -8.70 34.23
N SER A 317 -30.22 -9.79 33.44
CA SER A 317 -31.33 -10.75 33.41
C SER A 317 -31.58 -11.39 34.76
N HIS A 318 -30.52 -11.79 35.48
CA HIS A 318 -30.66 -12.33 36.82
C HIS A 318 -31.18 -11.30 37.81
N GLY A 319 -30.72 -10.04 37.72
CA GLY A 319 -31.24 -8.91 38.48
C GLY A 319 -32.74 -8.73 38.27
N ALA A 320 -33.20 -8.69 37.01
CA ALA A 320 -34.62 -8.57 36.68
C ALA A 320 -35.46 -9.74 37.22
N ILE A 321 -34.94 -10.97 37.23
CA ILE A 321 -35.62 -12.13 37.83
C ILE A 321 -35.75 -11.96 39.35
N LEU A 322 -34.70 -11.48 40.02
CA LEU A 322 -34.74 -11.21 41.46
C LEU A 322 -35.73 -10.08 41.78
N ASP A 323 -35.75 -9.01 41.00
CA ASP A 323 -36.70 -7.90 41.17
C ASP A 323 -38.15 -8.39 41.00
N GLN A 324 -38.41 -9.24 40.00
CA GLN A 324 -39.73 -9.86 39.82
C GLN A 324 -40.12 -10.74 41.01
N LYS A 325 -39.15 -11.47 41.59
CA LYS A 325 -39.38 -12.30 42.78
C LYS A 325 -39.66 -11.44 44.02
N ILE A 326 -38.93 -10.35 44.20
CA ILE A 326 -39.16 -9.39 45.29
C ILE A 326 -40.56 -8.79 45.16
N GLU A 327 -40.96 -8.36 43.96
CA GLU A 327 -42.29 -7.83 43.68
C GLU A 327 -43.40 -8.87 43.97
N GLY A 328 -43.18 -10.14 43.60
CA GLY A 328 -44.10 -11.23 43.91
C GLY A 328 -44.26 -11.44 45.42
N VAL A 329 -43.15 -11.52 46.14
CA VAL A 329 -43.16 -11.68 47.61
C VAL A 329 -43.79 -10.47 48.31
N ASN A 330 -43.54 -9.25 47.84
CA ASN A 330 -44.17 -8.05 48.40
C ASN A 330 -45.70 -8.10 48.24
N LYS A 331 -46.22 -8.54 47.09
CA LYS A 331 -47.67 -8.73 46.91
C LYS A 331 -48.25 -9.80 47.83
N GLU A 332 -47.50 -10.88 48.05
CA GLU A 332 -47.90 -11.91 49.03
C GLU A 332 -47.93 -11.35 50.46
N ILE A 333 -46.95 -10.51 50.82
CA ILE A 333 -46.93 -9.80 52.11
C ILE A 333 -48.14 -8.89 52.23
N GLU A 334 -48.42 -8.03 51.24
CA GLU A 334 -49.58 -7.13 51.25
C GLU A 334 -50.91 -7.91 51.37
N ALA A 335 -51.04 -9.02 50.66
CA ALA A 335 -52.22 -9.88 50.74
C ALA A 335 -52.37 -10.50 52.14
N ALA A 336 -51.28 -11.00 52.72
CA ALA A 336 -51.27 -11.55 54.08
C ALA A 336 -51.57 -10.48 55.13
N GLU A 337 -51.06 -9.25 54.98
CA GLU A 337 -51.38 -8.12 55.86
C GLU A 337 -52.87 -7.76 55.81
N LEU A 338 -53.48 -7.75 54.61
CA LEU A 338 -54.91 -7.54 54.45
C LEU A 338 -55.74 -8.67 55.10
N GLU A 339 -55.33 -9.92 54.96
CA GLU A 339 -56.00 -11.06 55.59
C GLU A 339 -55.91 -10.97 57.12
N VAL A 340 -54.74 -10.63 57.66
CA VAL A 340 -54.55 -10.40 59.09
C VAL A 340 -55.46 -9.28 59.59
N GLU A 341 -55.58 -8.18 58.85
CA GLU A 341 -56.45 -7.07 59.23
C GLU A 341 -57.94 -7.44 59.16
N ALA A 342 -58.36 -8.18 58.13
CA ALA A 342 -59.72 -8.73 58.04
C ALA A 342 -60.04 -9.66 59.22
N MET A 343 -59.11 -10.55 59.57
CA MET A 343 -59.24 -11.47 60.70
C MET A 343 -59.29 -10.72 62.05
N LYS A 344 -58.53 -9.64 62.21
CA LYS A 344 -58.63 -8.77 63.39
C LYS A 344 -60.00 -8.10 63.49
N GLN A 345 -60.52 -7.57 62.39
CA GLN A 345 -61.85 -6.94 62.34
C GLN A 345 -62.95 -7.95 62.69
N GLU A 346 -62.86 -9.17 62.15
CA GLU A 346 -63.81 -10.24 62.45
C GLU A 346 -63.71 -10.69 63.91
N ASN A 347 -62.50 -10.82 64.45
CA ASN A 347 -62.30 -11.13 65.87
C ASN A 347 -62.88 -10.03 66.77
N ALA A 348 -62.68 -8.75 66.44
CA ALA A 348 -63.29 -7.62 67.16
C ALA A 348 -64.82 -7.59 67.03
N ARG A 349 -65.38 -8.07 65.91
CA ARG A 349 -66.83 -8.23 65.72
C ARG A 349 -67.36 -9.36 66.59
N LEU A 350 -66.70 -10.52 66.61
CA LEU A 350 -67.05 -11.68 67.43
C LEU A 350 -66.94 -11.33 68.93
N GLN A 351 -65.90 -10.63 69.35
CA GLN A 351 -65.75 -10.15 70.73
C GLN A 351 -66.91 -9.24 71.13
N ARG A 352 -67.29 -8.27 70.28
CA ARG A 352 -68.47 -7.42 70.53
C ARG A 352 -69.77 -8.22 70.62
N ILE A 353 -69.91 -9.31 69.87
CA ILE A 353 -71.08 -10.18 69.98
C ILE A 353 -71.07 -10.89 71.33
N VAL A 354 -69.93 -11.46 71.75
CA VAL A 354 -69.77 -12.14 73.03
C VAL A 354 -70.04 -11.19 74.20
N ASP A 355 -69.46 -9.99 74.20
CA ASP A 355 -69.64 -9.00 75.28
C ASP A 355 -71.10 -8.54 75.43
N ASN A 356 -71.89 -8.58 74.35
CA ASN A 356 -73.31 -8.20 74.35
C ASN A 356 -74.27 -9.38 74.56
N GLN A 357 -73.77 -10.60 74.77
CA GLN A 357 -74.64 -11.74 75.10
C GLN A 357 -75.15 -11.64 76.54
N LYS A 358 -76.48 -11.74 76.70
CA LYS A 358 -77.17 -11.64 78.00
C LYS A 358 -77.00 -12.86 78.91
N TYR A 359 -76.37 -13.93 78.42
CA TYR A 359 -76.20 -15.18 79.13
C TYR A 359 -74.72 -15.54 79.11
N SER A 360 -74.12 -15.74 80.28
CA SER A 360 -72.78 -16.26 80.38
C SER A 360 -72.74 -17.70 79.87
N VAL A 361 -71.58 -18.19 79.43
CA VAL A 361 -71.36 -19.60 79.08
C VAL A 361 -71.82 -20.51 80.23
N VAL A 362 -71.58 -20.08 81.47
CA VAL A 362 -72.04 -20.75 82.70
C VAL A 362 -73.57 -20.78 82.79
N ASP A 363 -74.28 -19.73 82.39
CA ASP A 363 -75.74 -19.69 82.39
C ASP A 363 -76.34 -20.58 81.29
N ILE A 364 -75.69 -20.67 80.13
CA ILE A 364 -76.10 -21.57 79.04
C ILE A 364 -75.88 -23.03 79.45
N GLU A 365 -74.76 -23.36 80.09
CA GLU A 365 -74.51 -24.69 80.64
C GLU A 365 -75.50 -25.05 81.75
N ARG A 366 -75.80 -24.13 82.67
CA ARG A 366 -76.85 -24.32 83.69
C ARG A 366 -78.20 -24.61 83.07
N ARG A 367 -78.62 -23.82 82.06
CA ARG A 367 -79.89 -24.03 81.35
C ARG A 367 -79.90 -25.36 80.58
N LYS A 368 -78.79 -25.78 79.97
CA LYS A 368 -78.68 -27.10 79.31
C LYS A 368 -78.84 -28.24 80.32
N GLN A 369 -78.26 -28.10 81.50
CA GLN A 369 -78.38 -29.06 82.58
C GLN A 369 -79.84 -29.13 83.11
N GLU A 370 -80.46 -27.98 83.39
CA GLU A 370 -81.87 -27.87 83.78
C GLU A 370 -82.81 -28.50 82.71
N THR A 371 -82.54 -28.25 81.43
CA THR A 371 -83.31 -28.85 80.32
C THR A 371 -83.17 -30.37 80.27
N LYS A 372 -81.96 -30.89 80.52
CA LYS A 372 -81.70 -32.33 80.57
C LYS A 372 -82.43 -33.01 81.73
N GLU A 373 -82.46 -32.37 82.90
CA GLU A 373 -83.19 -32.85 84.09
C GLU A 373 -84.71 -32.84 83.89
N LEU A 374 -85.25 -31.78 83.28
CA LEU A 374 -86.66 -31.70 82.91
C LEU A 374 -87.04 -32.77 81.88
N GLN A 375 -86.20 -33.00 80.86
CA GLN A 375 -86.44 -34.05 79.86
C GLN A 375 -86.45 -35.45 80.49
N GLN A 376 -85.56 -35.72 81.45
CA GLN A 376 -85.57 -36.99 82.19
C GLN A 376 -86.85 -37.15 83.02
N THR A 377 -87.35 -36.07 83.62
CA THR A 377 -88.60 -36.06 84.39
C THR A 377 -89.81 -36.36 83.51
N ILE A 378 -89.90 -35.74 82.33
CA ILE A 378 -90.95 -36.01 81.34
C ILE A 378 -90.91 -37.49 80.93
N ASN A 379 -89.75 -38.01 80.55
CA ASN A 379 -89.62 -39.40 80.12
C ASN A 379 -90.04 -40.41 81.22
N LYS A 380 -89.81 -40.08 82.50
CA LYS A 380 -90.25 -40.90 83.63
C LYS A 380 -91.78 -40.90 83.76
N LEU A 381 -92.39 -39.72 83.77
CA LEU A 381 -93.84 -39.57 83.88
C LEU A 381 -94.59 -40.21 82.70
N THR A 382 -94.07 -40.10 81.48
CA THR A 382 -94.66 -40.76 80.30
C THR A 382 -94.70 -42.29 80.47
N LYS A 383 -93.63 -42.91 81.00
CA LYS A 383 -93.60 -44.36 81.25
C LYS A 383 -94.58 -44.80 82.34
N GLU A 384 -94.79 -43.97 83.36
CA GLU A 384 -95.77 -44.23 84.42
C GLU A 384 -97.20 -44.18 83.85
N VAL A 385 -97.53 -43.21 83.00
CA VAL A 385 -98.83 -43.12 82.31
C VAL A 385 -99.08 -44.34 81.42
N GLU A 386 -98.12 -44.73 80.59
CA GLU A 386 -98.24 -45.93 79.73
C GLU A 386 -98.43 -47.22 80.55
N ALA A 387 -97.90 -47.28 81.77
CA ALA A 387 -98.07 -48.44 82.65
C ALA A 387 -99.50 -48.53 83.21
N GLU A 388 -100.06 -47.39 83.62
CA GLU A 388 -101.45 -47.29 84.09
C GLU A 388 -102.47 -47.56 82.96
N GLU A 389 -102.22 -47.06 81.75
CA GLU A 389 -103.07 -47.34 80.58
C GLU A 389 -103.12 -48.84 80.25
N ARG A 390 -101.97 -49.55 80.36
CA ARG A 390 -101.92 -51.02 80.20
C ARG A 390 -102.68 -51.76 81.29
N GLN A 391 -102.70 -51.24 82.52
CA GLN A 391 -103.49 -51.81 83.62
C GLN A 391 -104.99 -51.67 83.34
N LEU A 392 -105.44 -50.48 82.91
CA LEU A 392 -106.84 -50.22 82.58
C LEU A 392 -107.38 -51.15 81.48
N TRP A 393 -106.61 -51.29 80.39
CA TRP A 393 -107.00 -52.15 79.27
C TRP A 393 -107.15 -53.63 79.66
N ASN A 394 -106.28 -54.13 80.54
CA ASN A 394 -106.35 -55.51 81.03
C ASN A 394 -107.63 -55.77 81.84
N GLU A 395 -108.08 -54.82 82.64
CA GLU A 395 -109.32 -54.94 83.42
C GLU A 395 -110.58 -54.87 82.54
N GLU A 396 -110.61 -54.01 81.52
CA GLU A 396 -111.71 -53.96 80.54
C GLU A 396 -111.88 -55.28 79.79
N MET A 397 -110.76 -55.94 79.41
CA MET A 397 -110.79 -57.25 78.76
C MET A 397 -111.29 -58.38 79.68
N LYS A 398 -111.10 -58.27 80.99
CA LYS A 398 -111.68 -59.22 81.97
C LYS A 398 -113.20 -59.02 82.09
N TYR A 399 -113.66 -57.76 82.11
CA TYR A 399 -115.08 -57.44 82.17
C TYR A 399 -115.84 -57.95 80.93
N ALA A 400 -115.27 -57.76 79.74
CA ALA A 400 -115.87 -58.23 78.48
C ALA A 400 -116.07 -59.75 78.45
N ARG A 401 -115.07 -60.54 78.89
CA ARG A 401 -115.17 -62.02 78.92
C ARG A 401 -116.26 -62.54 79.85
N LYS A 402 -116.39 -61.97 81.06
CA LYS A 402 -117.46 -62.34 82.00
C LYS A 402 -118.86 -61.96 81.51
N LYS A 403 -118.97 -60.89 80.74
CA LYS A 403 -120.24 -60.49 80.12
C LYS A 403 -120.72 -61.53 79.11
N GLU A 404 -119.84 -62.17 78.35
CA GLU A 404 -120.25 -63.13 77.32
C GLU A 404 -120.74 -64.47 77.91
N GLU A 405 -120.11 -64.93 78.99
CA GLU A 405 -120.40 -66.21 79.65
C GLU A 405 -121.82 -66.30 80.25
N VAL A 406 -122.41 -65.17 80.65
CA VAL A 406 -123.76 -65.11 81.24
C VAL A 406 -124.88 -65.09 80.19
N TRP A 407 -124.58 -64.76 78.93
CA TRP A 407 -125.59 -64.50 77.89
C TRP A 407 -125.88 -65.70 76.98
N GLU A 408 -124.95 -66.65 76.87
CA GLU A 408 -125.02 -67.81 75.97
C GLU A 408 -125.82 -69.01 76.52
N ASN A 409 -126.48 -68.92 77.69
CA ASN A 409 -127.36 -70.00 78.20
C ASN A 409 -128.85 -69.58 78.32
N PRO A 410 -129.60 -69.42 77.20
CA PRO A 410 -131.04 -69.09 77.22
C PRO A 410 -131.94 -70.28 77.57
N SER A 411 -131.37 -71.46 77.82
CA SER A 411 -132.11 -72.71 78.06
C SER A 411 -132.97 -72.63 79.32
N THR A 412 -132.42 -72.07 80.40
CA THR A 412 -133.10 -71.94 81.70
C THR A 412 -134.23 -70.91 81.67
N LEU A 413 -134.04 -69.76 81.00
CA LEU A 413 -135.08 -68.73 80.89
C LEU A 413 -136.24 -69.20 80.00
N ARG A 414 -135.93 -69.92 78.92
CA ARG A 414 -136.92 -70.41 77.95
C ARG A 414 -137.72 -71.60 78.51
N GLU A 415 -137.11 -72.48 79.31
CA GLU A 415 -137.83 -73.54 80.02
C GLU A 415 -138.78 -72.98 81.10
N TYR A 416 -138.34 -71.97 81.86
CA TYR A 416 -139.17 -71.30 82.87
C TYR A 416 -140.45 -70.71 82.24
N GLN A 417 -140.32 -69.95 81.15
CA GLN A 417 -141.46 -69.34 80.46
C GLN A 417 -142.39 -70.38 79.79
N LYS A 418 -141.86 -71.51 79.33
CA LYS A 418 -142.67 -72.59 78.73
C LYS A 418 -143.49 -73.34 79.78
N LEU A 419 -142.91 -73.59 80.97
CA LEU A 419 -143.60 -74.21 82.10
C LEU A 419 -144.69 -73.29 82.66
N ALA A 420 -144.40 -71.99 82.79
CA ALA A 420 -145.34 -70.99 83.29
C ALA A 420 -146.55 -70.77 82.35
N ARG A 421 -146.40 -70.92 81.02
CA ARG A 421 -147.54 -70.94 80.07
C ARG A 421 -148.40 -72.19 80.24
N LYS A 422 -147.79 -73.36 80.42
CA LYS A 422 -148.50 -74.65 80.54
C LYS A 422 -149.36 -74.72 81.80
N LEU A 423 -148.93 -74.05 82.88
CA LEU A 423 -149.64 -73.99 84.16
C LEU A 423 -150.71 -72.88 84.23
N LYS A 424 -150.96 -72.14 83.13
CA LYS A 424 -151.87 -70.97 83.09
C LYS A 424 -151.59 -69.96 84.22
N LEU A 425 -150.33 -69.58 84.40
CA LEU A 425 -149.87 -68.64 85.44
C LEU A 425 -149.42 -67.28 84.89
N ILE A 426 -149.55 -67.07 83.58
CA ILE A 426 -149.12 -65.86 82.89
C ILE A 426 -150.37 -65.09 82.48
N LEU A 427 -150.38 -63.78 82.80
CA LEU A 427 -151.53 -62.88 82.86
C LEU A 427 -152.36 -63.00 84.14
N VAL A 428 -152.60 -61.84 84.77
CA VAL A 428 -153.33 -61.65 86.03
C VAL A 428 -154.75 -62.23 86.03
N SER A 429 -155.33 -62.51 84.84
CA SER A 429 -156.66 -63.10 84.67
C SER A 429 -156.67 -64.63 84.53
N ALA A 430 -155.53 -65.30 84.69
CA ALA A 430 -155.41 -66.74 84.49
C ALA A 430 -155.84 -67.54 85.73
N GLU A 431 -156.48 -68.69 85.49
CA GLU A 431 -157.29 -69.49 86.44
C GLU A 431 -156.59 -69.86 87.77
N ASN A 432 -155.26 -69.99 87.78
CA ASN A 432 -154.46 -70.33 88.98
C ASN A 432 -153.54 -69.21 89.47
N SER A 433 -153.59 -68.01 88.87
CA SER A 433 -152.61 -66.94 89.10
C SER A 433 -152.80 -66.13 90.39
N ARG A 434 -153.94 -66.28 91.09
CA ARG A 434 -154.30 -65.55 92.33
C ARG A 434 -153.94 -64.05 92.31
N GLY A 435 -153.95 -63.41 91.13
CA GLY A 435 -153.67 -61.98 90.97
C GLY A 435 -152.21 -61.56 90.77
N HIS A 436 -151.27 -62.47 90.50
CA HIS A 436 -149.85 -62.14 90.26
C HIS A 436 -149.34 -62.63 88.89
N ASP A 437 -148.56 -61.77 88.21
CA ASP A 437 -147.96 -62.05 86.91
C ASP A 437 -146.49 -62.45 87.07
N PHE A 438 -146.13 -63.65 86.62
CA PHE A 438 -144.81 -64.27 86.85
C PHE A 438 -143.89 -64.19 85.62
N GLU A 439 -143.95 -63.09 84.86
CA GLU A 439 -143.06 -62.87 83.72
C GLU A 439 -141.73 -62.21 84.15
N ILE A 440 -140.60 -62.88 83.89
CA ILE A 440 -139.25 -62.34 84.12
C ILE A 440 -138.75 -61.65 82.84
N GLN A 441 -138.50 -60.34 82.90
CA GLN A 441 -137.91 -59.53 81.83
C GLN A 441 -136.52 -58.99 82.24
N LEU A 442 -135.46 -59.42 81.55
CA LEU A 442 -134.07 -58.98 81.79
C LEU A 442 -133.67 -57.90 80.76
N ASN A 443 -133.16 -56.74 81.21
CA ASN A 443 -132.82 -55.59 80.36
C ASN A 443 -131.32 -55.16 80.51
N PRO A 444 -130.48 -55.32 79.48
CA PRO A 444 -129.01 -55.16 79.53
C PRO A 444 -128.42 -53.76 79.73
N SER A 445 -129.20 -52.68 79.62
CA SER A 445 -128.64 -51.32 79.50
C SER A 445 -128.70 -50.50 80.79
N ALA A 446 -129.21 -51.07 81.88
CA ALA A 446 -129.21 -50.42 83.19
C ALA A 446 -127.91 -50.82 83.91
N GLY A 447 -127.00 -49.87 84.12
CA GLY A 447 -125.71 -50.06 84.77
C GLY A 447 -125.76 -50.58 86.23
N PRO A 448 -124.76 -50.31 87.08
CA PRO A 448 -124.47 -51.09 88.30
C PRO A 448 -125.59 -51.24 89.36
N TYR A 449 -126.71 -50.53 89.24
CA TYR A 449 -127.88 -50.62 90.13
C TYR A 449 -128.94 -51.68 89.73
N CYS A 450 -128.77 -52.39 88.61
CA CYS A 450 -129.77 -53.34 88.10
C CYS A 450 -129.93 -54.61 88.96
N LEU A 451 -128.86 -55.11 89.58
CA LEU A 451 -128.90 -56.35 90.39
C LEU A 451 -129.77 -56.23 91.65
N LEU A 452 -129.87 -55.04 92.25
CA LEU A 452 -130.73 -54.77 93.42
C LEU A 452 -132.23 -54.86 93.09
N LYS A 453 -132.62 -54.54 91.84
CA LYS A 453 -134.02 -54.62 91.40
C LYS A 453 -134.48 -56.07 91.18
N TYR A 454 -133.62 -56.95 90.70
CA TYR A 454 -133.98 -58.33 90.41
C TYR A 454 -134.13 -59.20 91.67
N GLY A 455 -133.42 -58.89 92.76
CA GLY A 455 -133.59 -59.59 94.04
C GLY A 455 -134.90 -59.29 94.78
N SER A 456 -135.60 -58.21 94.41
CA SER A 456 -136.82 -57.74 95.10
C SER A 456 -138.12 -58.29 94.50
N GLN A 457 -138.04 -58.97 93.34
CA GLN A 457 -139.19 -59.46 92.59
C GLN A 457 -139.54 -60.94 92.86
N ILE A 458 -138.81 -61.61 93.76
CA ILE A 458 -139.08 -63.00 94.16
C ILE A 458 -139.38 -63.02 95.67
N LYS A 459 -140.66 -63.17 96.03
CA LYS A 459 -141.11 -63.53 97.38
C LYS A 459 -142.17 -64.62 97.30
#